data_AF-A0A1U7NUJ9-F1
#
_entry.id   AF-A0A1U7NUJ9-F1
#
_cell.length_a   1.000
_cell.length_b   1.000
_cell.length_c   1.000
_cell.angle_alpha   90.00
_cell.angle_beta   90.00
_cell.angle_gamma   90.00
#
_symmetry.space_group_name_H-M   'P 1'
#
loop_
_entity.id
_entity.type
_entity.pdbx_description
1 polymer ?
#
loop_
_entity_poly.entity_id
_entity_poly.type
_entity_poly.pdbx_seq_one_letter_code
_entity_poly.pdbx_strand_id
1 'polypeptide(L)'
;MRLRDEFGALYQDQDFAALFPRHGQPAWSPWRLALITVYQFMEQLSDHGAADAVRGRLDWKYALSLELDDSGFDHTVLSEFRTRLVQGNAELLLLDHMLS
;
A
#
# COMPACT_ATOMS: atom_id res chain seq x y z
N MET A 1 -9.91 -6.09 -15.85
CA MET A 1 -10.30 -7.02 -14.78
C MET A 1 -9.16 -8.03 -14.61
N ARG A 2 -8.03 -7.61 -14.02
CA ARG A 2 -6.84 -8.47 -13.82
C ARG A 2 -5.95 -8.05 -12.64
N LEU A 3 -5.83 -6.76 -12.31
CA LEU A 3 -4.84 -6.33 -11.31
C LEU A 3 -5.09 -6.81 -9.87
N ARG A 4 -6.34 -6.89 -9.40
CA ARG A 4 -6.62 -7.52 -8.08
C ARG A 4 -6.29 -9.02 -8.10
N ASP A 5 -6.52 -9.68 -9.22
CA ASP A 5 -6.26 -11.11 -9.36
C ASP A 5 -4.76 -11.40 -9.53
N GLU A 6 -4.00 -10.46 -10.11
CA GLU A 6 -2.54 -10.53 -10.28
C GLU A 6 -1.76 -10.04 -9.04
N PHE A 7 -2.23 -8.97 -8.37
CA PHE A 7 -1.50 -8.30 -7.28
C PHE A 7 -2.15 -8.46 -5.89
N GLY A 8 -3.44 -8.78 -5.81
CA GLY A 8 -4.18 -8.83 -4.55
C GLY A 8 -3.78 -9.97 -3.61
N ALA A 9 -2.93 -10.90 -4.08
CA ALA A 9 -2.36 -11.98 -3.28
C ALA A 9 -0.86 -11.82 -2.99
N LEU A 10 -0.18 -10.78 -3.50
CA LEU A 10 1.28 -10.66 -3.40
C LEU A 10 1.74 -10.27 -1.99
N TYR A 11 0.93 -9.47 -1.29
CA TYR A 11 1.28 -8.94 0.02
C TYR A 11 0.26 -9.36 1.07
N GLN A 12 0.75 -9.79 2.22
CA GLN A 12 -0.03 -10.09 3.40
C GLN A 12 0.37 -9.14 4.54
N ASP A 13 -0.55 -8.88 5.47
CA ASP A 13 -0.25 -8.02 6.63
C ASP A 13 0.95 -8.54 7.44
N GLN A 14 1.15 -9.85 7.48
CA GLN A 14 2.27 -10.51 8.16
C GLN A 14 3.64 -10.15 7.59
N ASP A 15 3.75 -9.86 6.29
CA ASP A 15 5.03 -9.56 5.63
C ASP A 15 5.60 -8.23 6.13
N PHE A 16 4.70 -7.32 6.53
CA PHE A 16 5.04 -6.00 7.04
C PHE A 16 4.85 -5.86 8.54
N ALA A 17 4.39 -6.90 9.25
CA ALA A 17 4.08 -6.82 10.68
C ALA A 17 5.29 -6.39 11.53
N ALA A 18 6.51 -6.73 11.09
CA ALA A 18 7.74 -6.32 11.75
C ALA A 18 8.01 -4.79 11.71
N LEU A 19 7.37 -4.07 10.77
CA LEU A 19 7.51 -2.61 10.62
C LEU A 19 6.57 -1.82 11.53
N PHE A 20 5.63 -2.49 12.18
CA PHE A 20 4.65 -1.85 13.05
C PHE A 20 4.88 -2.28 14.51
N PRO A 21 4.81 -1.36 15.48
CA PRO A 21 4.86 -1.73 16.88
C PRO A 21 3.68 -2.64 17.22
N ARG A 22 3.90 -3.60 18.15
CA ARG A 22 2.86 -4.51 18.63
C ARG A 22 1.66 -3.80 19.29
N HIS A 23 1.84 -2.54 19.70
CA HIS A 23 0.81 -1.69 20.27
C HIS A 23 0.64 -0.45 19.40
N GLY A 24 -0.60 -0.19 18.97
CA GLY A 24 -0.96 0.82 17.98
C GLY A 24 -1.30 0.16 16.65
N GLN A 25 -2.59 -0.14 16.45
CA GLN A 25 -3.06 -0.71 15.19
C GLN A 25 -2.77 0.29 14.06
N PRO A 26 -2.23 -0.15 12.91
CA PRO A 26 -2.06 0.74 11.78
C PRO A 26 -3.43 1.24 11.33
N ALA A 27 -3.53 2.54 11.02
CA ALA A 27 -4.77 3.14 10.54
C ALA A 27 -5.27 2.45 9.25
N TRP A 28 -4.36 1.84 8.49
CA TRP A 28 -4.58 1.15 7.23
C TRP A 28 -3.79 -0.15 7.18
N SER A 29 -4.35 -1.20 6.56
CA SER A 29 -3.66 -2.50 6.42
C SER A 29 -2.30 -2.32 5.72
N PRO A 30 -1.20 -2.79 6.33
CA PRO A 30 0.14 -2.72 5.74
C PRO A 30 0.25 -3.25 4.31
N TRP A 31 -0.44 -4.34 3.97
CA TRP A 31 -0.43 -4.86 2.59
C TRP A 31 -1.04 -3.89 1.57
N ARG A 32 -2.04 -3.09 1.98
CA ARG A 32 -2.63 -2.04 1.13
C ARG A 32 -1.64 -0.92 0.89
N LEU A 33 -0.92 -0.50 1.93
CA LEU A 33 0.10 0.55 1.82
C LEU A 33 1.27 0.11 0.92
N ALA A 34 1.66 -1.16 0.99
CA ALA A 34 2.63 -1.76 0.08
C ALA A 34 2.16 -1.67 -1.38
N LEU A 35 0.93 -2.11 -1.67
CA LEU A 35 0.37 -2.06 -3.02
C LEU A 35 0.22 -0.62 -3.55
N ILE A 36 -0.24 0.31 -2.69
CA ILE A 36 -0.31 1.74 -2.99
C ILE A 36 1.07 2.29 -3.36
N THR A 37 2.12 1.89 -2.62
CA THR A 37 3.50 2.33 -2.90
C THR A 37 3.98 1.85 -4.28
N VAL A 38 3.64 0.62 -4.65
CA VAL A 38 3.95 0.08 -5.98
C VAL A 38 3.20 0.84 -7.07
N TYR A 39 1.90 1.06 -6.92
CA TYR A 39 1.11 1.80 -7.91
C TYR A 39 1.55 3.26 -8.02
N GLN A 40 1.87 3.89 -6.90
CA GLN A 40 2.47 5.21 -6.86
C GLN A 40 3.72 5.27 -7.75
N PHE A 41 4.61 4.28 -7.64
CA PHE A 41 5.83 4.22 -8.45
C PHE A 41 5.53 3.96 -9.93
N MET A 42 4.66 2.99 -10.24
CA MET A 42 4.27 2.65 -11.61
C MET A 42 3.62 3.82 -12.36
N GLU A 43 2.80 4.59 -11.65
CA GLU A 43 2.09 5.75 -12.21
C GLU A 43 2.82 7.08 -11.98
N GLN A 44 4.03 7.07 -11.41
CA GLN A 44 4.85 8.26 -11.09
C GLN A 44 4.08 9.33 -10.28
N LEU A 45 3.28 8.91 -9.32
CA LEU A 45 2.46 9.80 -8.49
C LEU A 45 3.21 10.31 -7.25
N SER A 46 2.87 11.52 -6.81
CA SER A 46 3.25 12.00 -5.48
C SER A 46 2.40 11.32 -4.39
N ASP A 47 2.77 11.44 -3.11
CA ASP A 47 1.99 10.85 -2.01
C ASP A 47 0.55 11.40 -1.97
N HIS A 48 0.42 12.69 -2.28
CA HIS A 48 -0.89 13.34 -2.41
C HIS A 48 -1.65 12.75 -3.60
N GLY A 49 -1.00 12.59 -4.75
CA GLY A 49 -1.61 11.99 -5.94
C GLY A 49 -2.03 10.53 -5.73
N ALA A 50 -1.26 9.75 -4.97
CA ALA A 50 -1.61 8.39 -4.60
C ALA A 50 -2.83 8.34 -3.65
N ALA A 51 -2.89 9.24 -2.66
CA ALA A 51 -4.05 9.37 -1.78
C ALA A 51 -5.31 9.78 -2.56
N ASP A 52 -5.19 10.72 -3.50
CA ASP A 52 -6.29 11.13 -4.36
C ASP A 52 -6.72 10.04 -5.34
N ALA A 53 -5.77 9.25 -5.85
CA ALA A 53 -6.06 8.09 -6.69
C ALA A 53 -6.89 7.04 -5.93
N VAL A 54 -6.56 6.75 -4.68
CA VAL A 54 -7.37 5.86 -3.81
C VAL A 54 -8.79 6.39 -3.62
N ARG A 55 -8.96 7.70 -3.44
CA ARG A 55 -10.28 8.31 -3.23
C ARG A 55 -11.13 8.34 -4.50
N GLY A 56 -10.53 8.71 -5.63
CA GLY A 56 -11.26 9.05 -6.84
C GLY A 56 -11.34 7.94 -7.88
N ARG A 57 -10.45 6.93 -7.85
CA ARG A 57 -10.32 5.98 -8.96
C ARG A 57 -10.77 4.57 -8.60
N LEU A 58 -11.68 4.05 -9.42
CA LEU A 58 -12.30 2.73 -9.25
C LEU A 58 -11.32 1.57 -9.40
N ASP A 59 -10.30 1.72 -10.25
CA ASP A 59 -9.25 0.73 -10.46
C ASP A 59 -8.42 0.51 -9.19
N TRP A 60 -8.05 1.59 -8.49
CA TRP A 60 -7.35 1.56 -7.21
C TRP A 60 -8.23 0.94 -6.11
N LYS A 61 -9.50 1.37 -6.00
CA LYS A 61 -10.44 0.80 -5.02
C LYS A 61 -10.67 -0.70 -5.23
N TYR A 62 -10.79 -1.13 -6.48
CA TYR A 62 -10.91 -2.54 -6.84
C TYR A 62 -9.67 -3.35 -6.45
N ALA A 63 -8.47 -2.86 -6.79
CA ALA A 63 -7.21 -3.50 -6.44
C ALA A 63 -7.01 -3.62 -4.91
N LEU A 64 -7.35 -2.57 -4.18
CA LEU A 64 -7.18 -2.49 -2.72
C LEU A 64 -8.32 -3.10 -1.93
N SER A 65 -9.34 -3.63 -2.60
CA SER A 65 -10.52 -4.22 -1.94
C SER A 65 -11.22 -3.22 -1.01
N LEU A 66 -11.32 -1.98 -1.46
CA LEU A 66 -11.97 -0.89 -0.73
C LEU A 66 -13.40 -0.70 -1.21
N GLU A 67 -14.24 -0.19 -0.31
CA GLU A 67 -15.59 0.21 -0.67
C GLU A 67 -15.57 1.45 -1.57
N LEU A 68 -16.59 1.59 -2.42
CA LEU A 68 -16.68 2.67 -3.41
C LEU A 68 -16.80 4.06 -2.76
N ASP A 69 -17.29 4.13 -1.54
CA ASP A 69 -17.44 5.31 -0.70
C ASP A 69 -16.30 5.50 0.32
N ASP A 70 -15.31 4.60 0.33
CA ASP A 70 -14.14 4.73 1.20
C ASP A 70 -13.43 6.09 1.01
N SER A 71 -13.17 6.79 2.12
CA SER A 71 -12.60 8.13 2.16
C SER A 71 -11.08 8.17 1.89
N GLY A 72 -10.46 7.01 1.70
CA GLY A 72 -9.02 6.86 1.56
C GLY A 72 -8.26 7.11 2.85
N PHE A 73 -6.95 7.28 2.71
CA PHE A 73 -6.01 7.53 3.80
C PHE A 73 -5.44 8.95 3.70
N ASP A 74 -4.85 9.46 4.78
CA ASP A 74 -4.09 10.71 4.71
C ASP A 74 -2.70 10.46 4.09
N HIS A 75 -2.26 11.31 3.18
CA HIS A 75 -1.00 11.19 2.46
C HIS A 75 0.23 10.98 3.38
N THR A 76 0.20 11.47 4.62
CA THR A 76 1.28 11.27 5.61
C THR A 76 1.48 9.82 5.99
N VAL A 77 0.43 8.99 5.97
CA VAL A 77 0.51 7.56 6.31
C VAL A 77 1.42 6.81 5.33
N LEU A 78 1.39 7.18 4.05
CA LEU A 78 2.26 6.57 3.03
C LEU A 78 3.71 6.99 3.20
N SER A 79 3.93 8.26 3.54
CA SER A 79 5.28 8.78 3.83
C SER A 79 5.88 8.11 5.08
N GLU A 80 5.08 7.93 6.13
CA GLU A 80 5.48 7.21 7.34
C GLU A 80 5.78 5.73 7.03
N PHE A 81 4.94 5.07 6.23
CA PHE A 81 5.16 3.69 5.82
C PHE A 81 6.49 3.51 5.08
N ARG A 82 6.79 4.38 4.10
CA ARG A 82 8.09 4.36 3.39
C ARG A 82 9.27 4.63 4.32
N THR A 83 9.11 5.56 5.27
CA THR A 83 10.15 5.83 6.28
C THR A 83 10.44 4.58 7.11
N ARG A 84 9.40 3.85 7.51
CA ARG A 84 9.54 2.59 8.26
C ARG A 84 10.16 1.48 7.41
N LEU A 85 9.81 1.38 6.12
CA LEU A 85 10.44 0.42 5.20
C LEU A 85 11.95 0.63 5.11
N VAL A 86 12.39 1.89 4.96
CA VAL A 86 13.81 2.24 4.88
C VAL A 86 14.51 1.99 6.22
N GLN A 87 13.90 2.38 7.33
CA GLN A 87 14.48 2.13 8.66
C GLN A 87 14.56 0.63 8.99
N GLY A 88 13.64 -0.16 8.45
CA GLY A 88 13.58 -1.62 8.62
C GLY A 88 14.40 -2.42 7.61
N ASN A 89 15.09 -1.78 6.65
CA ASN A 89 15.75 -2.43 5.49
C ASN A 89 14.82 -3.41 4.76
N ALA A 90 13.54 -3.05 4.64
CA ALA A 90 12.47 -3.87 4.12
C ALA A 90 12.01 -3.44 2.73
N GLU A 91 12.76 -2.56 2.06
CA GLU A 91 12.42 -2.08 0.71
C GLU A 91 12.41 -3.22 -0.30
N LEU A 92 13.31 -4.20 -0.11
CA LEU A 92 13.39 -5.39 -0.95
C LEU A 92 12.16 -6.30 -0.80
N LEU A 93 11.45 -6.28 0.34
CA LEU A 93 10.22 -7.08 0.48
C LEU A 93 9.14 -6.67 -0.52
N LEU A 94 9.09 -5.38 -0.89
CA LEU A 94 8.18 -4.94 -1.94
C LEU A 94 8.53 -5.58 -3.28
N LEU A 95 9.82 -5.67 -3.60
CA LEU A 95 10.31 -6.17 -4.89
C LEU A 95 10.34 -7.70 -4.96
N ASP A 96 10.76 -8.37 -3.89
CA ASP A 96 10.91 -9.83 -3.80
C ASP A 96 9.56 -10.52 -4.02
N HIS A 97 8.49 -10.01 -3.40
CA HIS A 97 7.14 -10.55 -3.59
C HIS A 97 6.56 -10.27 -4.99
N MET A 98 7.03 -9.25 -5.71
CA MET A 98 6.60 -8.99 -7.10
C MET A 98 7.31 -9.88 -8.13
N LEU A 99 8.49 -10.41 -7.78
CA LEU A 99 9.34 -11.19 -8.69
C LEU A 99 9.29 -12.70 -8.44
N SER A 100 8.61 -13.15 -7.37
CA SER A 100 8.41 -14.57 -7.03
C SER A 100 7.26 -15.21 -7.79
#